data_AF-A0A7S4BT34-F1
#
_entry.id   AF-A0A7S4BT34-F1
#
_cell.length_a   1.000
_cell.length_b   1.000
_cell.length_c   1.000
_cell.angle_alpha   90.00
_cell.angle_beta   90.00
_cell.angle_gamma   90.00
#
_symmetry.space_group_name_H-M   'P 1'
#
loop_
_entity.id
_entity.type
_entity.pdbx_description
1 polymer ?
#
loop_
_entity_poly.entity_id
_entity_poly.type
_entity_poly.pdbx_seq_one_letter_code
_entity_poly.pdbx_strand_id
1 'polypeptide(L)'
;KEVVEEGAAAGASGALAVAGTNKNATPGGQGSLLKTPSERLREALPLLRASLDAALLSLGSASPLEGLLTQIVDTIHILATPAPRPPTPQCMPPSPSSSAASACQSQVNMSRLAECQLPTAYNSPDGSGRIEAARELTRELFSALENTSKPRDAQEEGRAAVFQQRGVEASRAEDFTAACELFLKSHRLLPRVASVLAIANMRLKMGDAIAAAALFAAVAQCRASTEIERESAQRRLQLAREQLVHLELNESALQLLATPLAVTTAGA
;
A
#
# COMPACT_ATOMS: atom_id res chain seq x y z
N LYS A 1 56.77 25.83 -1.28
CA LYS A 1 56.36 27.02 -2.06
C LYS A 1 55.65 26.51 -3.29
N GLU A 2 54.39 26.14 -3.12
CA GLU A 2 53.40 25.98 -4.18
C GLU A 2 52.04 26.08 -3.49
N VAL A 3 51.21 26.94 -4.06
CA VAL A 3 49.92 27.41 -3.56
C VAL A 3 48.88 26.81 -4.48
N VAL A 4 47.92 26.06 -3.95
CA VAL A 4 46.63 25.76 -4.58
C VAL A 4 45.64 25.59 -3.42
N GLU A 5 45.03 26.68 -2.97
CA GLU A 5 43.69 27.17 -3.35
C GLU A 5 42.52 26.24 -2.97
N GLU A 6 41.77 26.79 -2.03
CA GLU A 6 40.56 26.36 -1.35
C GLU A 6 39.36 26.62 -2.27
N GLY A 7 38.48 25.64 -2.43
CA GLY A 7 37.28 25.75 -3.27
C GLY A 7 36.05 25.20 -2.57
N ALA A 8 35.44 26.02 -1.72
CA ALA A 8 34.14 25.77 -1.10
C ALA A 8 33.03 25.82 -2.16
N ALA A 9 32.20 24.77 -2.24
CA ALA A 9 30.95 24.80 -2.99
C ALA A 9 29.77 24.89 -2.02
N ALA A 10 29.14 26.05 -2.08
CA ALA A 10 28.00 26.49 -1.28
C ALA A 10 26.72 25.69 -1.57
N GLY A 11 25.85 25.65 -0.56
CA GLY A 11 24.52 25.08 -0.66
C GLY A 11 23.56 25.89 -1.53
N ALA A 12 22.55 25.21 -2.05
CA ALA A 12 21.36 25.80 -2.62
C ALA A 12 20.14 25.08 -2.03
N SER A 13 19.64 25.62 -0.91
CA SER A 13 18.32 25.29 -0.37
C SER A 13 17.30 26.08 -1.17
N GLY A 14 16.63 25.42 -2.12
CA GLY A 14 15.58 26.01 -2.95
C GLY A 14 14.22 25.89 -2.26
N ALA A 15 13.93 26.83 -1.35
CA ALA A 15 12.58 27.04 -0.84
C ALA A 15 11.71 27.65 -1.96
N LEU A 16 10.81 26.86 -2.55
CA LEU A 16 9.83 27.36 -3.51
C LEU A 16 8.70 28.07 -2.75
N ALA A 17 8.71 29.39 -2.84
CA ALA A 17 7.68 30.27 -2.29
C ALA A 17 6.31 29.97 -2.92
N VAL A 18 5.35 29.58 -2.09
CA VAL A 18 3.93 29.54 -2.45
C VAL A 18 3.43 30.98 -2.53
N ALA A 19 3.23 31.47 -3.76
CA ALA A 19 2.66 32.78 -4.02
C ALA A 19 1.22 32.84 -3.47
N GLY A 20 1.03 33.66 -2.44
CA GLY A 20 -0.27 34.11 -2.00
C GLY A 20 -0.84 35.13 -3.00
N THR A 21 -2.01 34.82 -3.54
CA THR A 21 -3.02 35.73 -4.11
C THR A 21 -4.37 35.02 -3.93
N ASN A 22 -5.51 35.60 -3.61
CA ASN A 22 -5.92 36.95 -3.34
C ASN A 22 -7.22 36.84 -2.50
N LYS A 23 -7.33 37.60 -1.41
CA LYS A 23 -8.60 37.76 -0.68
C LYS A 23 -9.38 38.88 -1.38
N ASN A 24 -10.51 38.54 -2.00
CA ASN A 24 -11.77 39.32 -2.03
C ASN A 24 -12.63 38.93 -3.25
N ALA A 25 -13.66 38.13 -3.02
CA ALA A 25 -14.94 38.25 -3.70
C ALA A 25 -16.06 37.68 -2.81
N THR A 26 -17.06 38.53 -2.63
CA THR A 26 -18.24 38.55 -1.76
C THR A 26 -19.16 37.31 -1.88
N PRO A 27 -19.95 36.97 -0.83
CA PRO A 27 -20.76 35.74 -0.79
C PRO A 27 -22.08 35.91 -1.52
N GLY A 28 -22.47 34.90 -2.27
CA GLY A 28 -23.81 34.82 -2.86
C GLY A 28 -23.95 33.59 -3.74
N GLY A 29 -24.92 32.74 -3.43
CA GLY A 29 -25.35 31.69 -4.34
C GLY A 29 -25.28 30.29 -3.74
N GLN A 30 -26.28 29.98 -2.91
CA GLN A 30 -26.74 28.62 -2.71
C GLN A 30 -27.02 27.99 -4.08
N GLY A 31 -26.39 26.85 -4.34
CA GLY A 31 -26.57 26.13 -5.60
C GLY A 31 -25.48 25.09 -5.81
N SER A 32 -25.13 24.32 -4.78
CA SER A 32 -24.23 23.17 -4.93
C SER A 32 -24.99 22.02 -5.60
N LEU A 33 -25.40 22.23 -6.85
CA LEU A 33 -25.69 21.13 -7.77
C LEU A 33 -24.41 20.29 -7.83
N LEU A 34 -24.52 19.02 -7.47
CA LEU A 34 -23.44 18.05 -7.55
C LEU A 34 -22.94 18.02 -9.00
N LYS A 35 -21.88 18.79 -9.30
CA LYS A 35 -21.23 18.75 -10.60
C LYS A 35 -20.96 17.30 -10.93
N THR A 36 -21.47 16.88 -12.08
CA THR A 36 -21.31 15.51 -12.55
C THR A 36 -19.81 15.20 -12.66
N PRO A 37 -19.38 13.93 -12.50
CA PRO A 37 -17.98 13.56 -12.67
C PRO A 37 -17.40 14.07 -14.00
N SER A 38 -18.21 14.08 -15.06
CA SER A 38 -17.92 14.64 -16.38
C SER A 38 -17.64 16.14 -16.38
N GLU A 39 -18.34 16.94 -15.56
CA GLU A 39 -18.09 18.39 -15.45
C GLU A 39 -16.82 18.68 -14.66
N ARG A 40 -16.55 17.90 -13.59
CA ARG A 40 -15.30 18.01 -12.83
C ARG A 40 -14.09 17.66 -13.70
N LEU A 41 -14.20 16.63 -14.54
CA LEU A 41 -13.16 16.27 -15.49
C LEU A 41 -12.95 17.36 -16.54
N ARG A 42 -14.03 17.96 -17.05
CA ARG A 42 -13.97 19.04 -18.05
C ARG A 42 -13.32 20.31 -17.48
N GLU A 43 -13.51 20.60 -16.19
CA GLU A 43 -12.84 21.71 -15.49
C GLU A 43 -11.37 21.42 -15.14
N ALA A 44 -11.01 20.16 -14.88
CA ALA A 44 -9.64 19.78 -14.55
C ALA A 44 -8.71 19.67 -15.77
N LEU A 45 -9.26 19.34 -16.95
CA LEU A 45 -8.51 19.14 -18.21
C LEU A 45 -7.60 20.32 -18.61
N PRO A 46 -8.06 21.59 -18.56
CA PRO A 46 -7.21 22.74 -18.88
C PRO A 46 -6.04 22.92 -17.91
N LEU A 47 -6.24 22.62 -16.62
CA LEU A 47 -5.20 22.72 -15.58
C LEU A 47 -4.13 21.64 -15.77
N LEU A 48 -4.57 20.40 -16.05
CA LEU A 48 -3.66 19.30 -16.41
C LEU A 48 -2.84 19.63 -17.66
N ARG A 49 -3.47 20.20 -18.68
CA ARG A 49 -2.79 20.61 -19.91
C ARG A 49 -1.76 21.72 -19.66
N ALA A 50 -2.12 22.76 -18.92
CA ALA A 50 -1.20 23.83 -18.56
C ALA A 50 0.00 23.33 -17.73
N SER A 51 -0.23 22.38 -16.81
CA SER A 51 0.85 21.74 -16.05
C SER A 51 1.77 20.89 -16.94
N LEU A 52 1.21 20.21 -17.94
CA LEU A 52 1.98 19.41 -18.90
C LEU A 52 2.84 20.30 -19.79
N ASP A 53 2.27 21.39 -20.31
CA ASP A 53 2.97 22.36 -21.16
C ASP A 53 4.11 23.04 -20.37
N ALA A 54 3.87 23.40 -19.10
CA ALA A 54 4.91 23.95 -18.23
C ALA A 54 6.03 22.94 -17.93
N ALA A 55 5.69 21.67 -17.72
CA ALA A 55 6.67 20.61 -17.55
C ALA A 55 7.50 20.39 -18.82
N LEU A 56 6.87 20.36 -20.00
CA LEU A 56 7.55 20.18 -21.29
C LEU A 56 8.50 21.34 -21.60
N LEU A 57 8.14 22.58 -21.25
CA LEU A 57 9.02 23.73 -21.36
C LEU A 57 10.20 23.67 -20.37
N SER A 58 10.04 22.98 -19.25
CA SER A 58 11.08 22.79 -18.23
C SER A 58 11.99 21.58 -18.49
N LEU A 59 11.64 20.67 -19.40
CA LEU A 59 12.46 19.53 -19.83
C LEU A 59 13.54 19.97 -20.84
N GLY A 60 14.44 20.86 -20.41
CA GLY A 60 15.62 21.27 -21.18
C GLY A 60 16.82 20.32 -21.08
N SER A 61 16.80 19.33 -20.19
CA SER A 61 17.79 18.24 -20.14
C SER A 61 17.23 17.08 -19.33
N ALA A 62 17.66 15.87 -19.67
CA ALA A 62 17.01 14.60 -19.34
C ALA A 62 16.61 14.42 -17.85
N SER A 63 15.38 13.95 -17.65
CA SER A 63 14.74 13.46 -16.39
C SER A 63 14.06 14.54 -15.53
N PRO A 64 12.73 14.43 -15.21
CA PRO A 64 12.06 13.21 -14.75
C PRO A 64 10.64 13.03 -15.33
N LEU A 65 10.53 12.36 -16.47
CA LEU A 65 9.24 12.09 -17.12
C LEU A 65 8.37 11.12 -16.31
N GLU A 66 9.00 10.22 -15.57
CA GLU A 66 8.34 9.18 -14.76
C GLU A 66 7.59 9.76 -13.54
N GLY A 67 8.14 10.80 -12.89
CA GLY A 67 7.48 11.49 -11.79
C GLY A 67 6.22 12.22 -12.24
N LEU A 68 6.30 12.88 -13.41
CA LEU A 68 5.16 13.55 -14.02
C LEU A 68 4.05 12.57 -14.41
N LEU A 69 4.41 11.44 -15.04
CA LEU A 69 3.45 10.40 -15.41
C LEU A 69 2.75 9.80 -14.20
N THR A 70 3.49 9.55 -13.11
CA THR A 70 2.92 9.04 -11.86
C THR A 70 1.93 10.05 -11.26
N GLN A 71 2.29 11.34 -11.25
CA GLN A 71 1.41 12.40 -10.73
C GLN A 71 0.14 12.57 -11.57
N ILE A 72 0.23 12.44 -12.90
CA ILE A 72 -0.92 12.48 -13.81
C ILE A 72 -1.85 11.29 -13.54
N VAL A 73 -1.30 10.08 -13.42
CA VAL A 73 -2.08 8.87 -13.15
C VAL A 73 -2.80 8.97 -11.80
N ASP A 74 -2.13 9.42 -10.74
CA ASP A 74 -2.75 9.60 -9.42
C ASP A 74 -3.86 10.65 -9.45
N THR A 75 -3.65 11.76 -10.16
CA THR A 75 -4.66 12.82 -10.29
C THR A 75 -5.90 12.30 -11.04
N ILE A 76 -5.72 11.54 -12.12
CA ILE A 76 -6.83 10.91 -12.86
C ILE A 76 -7.55 9.91 -11.97
N HIS A 77 -6.83 9.12 -11.17
CA HIS A 77 -7.44 8.13 -10.29
C HIS A 77 -8.31 8.79 -9.22
N ILE A 78 -7.83 9.86 -8.58
CA ILE A 78 -8.58 10.66 -7.60
C ILE A 78 -9.84 11.26 -8.24
N LEU A 79 -9.74 11.78 -9.46
CA LEU A 79 -10.88 12.37 -10.17
C LEU A 79 -11.90 11.32 -10.65
N ALA A 80 -11.44 10.12 -10.97
CA ALA A 80 -12.28 9.01 -11.41
C ALA A 80 -12.96 8.30 -10.24
N THR A 81 -12.49 8.46 -9.00
CA THR A 81 -13.12 7.82 -7.84
C THR A 81 -14.44 8.54 -7.54
N PRO A 82 -15.61 7.88 -7.70
CA PRO A 82 -16.89 8.52 -7.39
C PRO A 82 -16.93 8.87 -5.90
N ALA A 83 -17.36 10.10 -5.58
CA ALA A 83 -17.52 10.53 -4.21
C ALA A 83 -18.39 9.51 -3.45
N PRO A 84 -18.01 9.12 -2.22
CA PRO A 84 -18.81 8.19 -1.43
C PRO A 84 -20.23 8.75 -1.34
N ARG A 85 -21.21 7.97 -1.80
CA ARG A 85 -22.61 8.39 -1.74
C ARG A 85 -22.95 8.70 -0.29
N PRO A 86 -23.59 9.84 0.00
CA PRO A 86 -24.09 10.09 1.34
C PRO A 86 -25.01 8.92 1.73
N PRO A 87 -24.94 8.44 2.98
CA PRO A 87 -25.79 7.36 3.43
C PRO A 87 -27.24 7.76 3.18
N THR A 88 -27.96 6.92 2.43
CA THR A 88 -29.39 7.10 2.20
C THR A 88 -30.06 7.18 3.57
N PRO A 89 -30.84 8.23 3.88
CA PRO A 89 -31.58 8.28 5.13
C PRO A 89 -32.51 7.07 5.17
N GLN A 90 -32.23 6.13 6.08
CA GLN A 90 -33.15 5.03 6.33
C GLN A 90 -34.44 5.63 6.86
N CYS A 91 -35.52 5.43 6.11
CA CYS A 91 -36.87 5.75 6.53
C CYS A 91 -37.16 4.91 7.79
N MET A 92 -37.22 5.55 8.95
CA MET A 92 -37.50 4.85 10.21
C MET A 92 -38.96 4.38 10.23
N PRO A 93 -39.25 3.12 10.58
CA PRO A 93 -40.60 2.72 10.94
C PRO A 93 -41.01 3.36 12.29
N PRO A 94 -42.30 3.64 12.50
CA PRO A 94 -42.79 4.26 13.73
C PRO A 94 -42.52 3.37 14.95
N SER A 95 -41.93 3.98 15.98
CA SER A 95 -41.55 3.32 17.23
C SER A 95 -42.78 2.99 18.09
N PRO A 96 -42.92 1.76 18.61
CA PRO A 96 -43.67 1.53 19.83
C PRO A 96 -42.81 1.89 21.05
N SER A 97 -43.49 2.42 22.04
CA SER A 97 -42.95 2.97 23.28
C SER A 97 -42.40 1.87 24.20
N SER A 98 -41.42 2.29 25.01
CA SER A 98 -41.18 1.85 26.40
C SER A 98 -39.99 0.92 26.68
N SER A 99 -39.10 1.51 27.48
CA SER A 99 -38.43 0.92 28.65
C SER A 99 -37.05 0.28 28.54
N ALA A 100 -36.19 0.85 29.40
CA ALA A 100 -35.14 0.24 30.21
C ALA A 100 -33.84 -0.22 29.53
N ALA A 101 -32.82 0.62 29.74
CA ALA A 101 -31.48 0.26 30.20
C ALA A 101 -30.91 -1.09 29.74
N SER A 102 -30.00 -1.05 28.76
CA SER A 102 -28.87 -1.97 28.75
C SER A 102 -27.72 -1.38 27.92
N ALA A 103 -26.68 -0.95 28.62
CA ALA A 103 -25.41 -0.54 28.03
C ALA A 103 -24.68 -1.80 27.54
N CYS A 104 -24.91 -2.19 26.28
CA CYS A 104 -24.08 -3.20 25.62
C CYS A 104 -22.76 -2.55 25.18
N GLN A 105 -21.82 -2.43 26.11
CA GLN A 105 -20.41 -2.31 25.75
C GLN A 105 -20.01 -3.61 25.06
N SER A 106 -19.96 -3.59 23.73
CA SER A 106 -19.27 -4.63 22.94
C SER A 106 -17.77 -4.49 23.20
N GLN A 107 -17.32 -4.96 24.37
CA GLN A 107 -15.93 -5.31 24.59
C GLN A 107 -15.62 -6.50 23.70
N VAL A 108 -15.13 -6.21 22.49
CA VAL A 108 -14.47 -7.22 21.66
C VAL A 108 -13.28 -7.71 22.47
N ASN A 109 -13.42 -8.90 23.04
CA ASN A 109 -12.42 -9.55 23.86
C ASN A 109 -11.23 -9.95 22.95
N MET A 110 -10.29 -9.02 22.76
CA MET A 110 -9.10 -9.19 21.92
C MET A 110 -8.07 -10.15 22.53
N SER A 111 -8.34 -10.70 23.72
CA SER A 111 -7.42 -11.53 24.52
C SER A 111 -7.21 -12.97 24.02
N ARG A 112 -7.75 -13.34 22.85
CA ARG A 112 -7.54 -14.67 22.22
C ARG A 112 -6.92 -14.61 20.82
N LEU A 113 -6.23 -13.52 20.49
CA LEU A 113 -5.30 -13.52 19.36
C LEU A 113 -3.97 -14.07 19.88
N ALA A 114 -3.74 -15.36 19.64
CA ALA A 114 -2.46 -16.02 19.85
C ALA A 114 -1.34 -15.12 19.30
N GLU A 115 -0.36 -14.85 20.15
CA GLU A 115 0.85 -14.10 19.82
C GLU A 115 1.44 -14.69 18.53
N CYS A 116 1.30 -13.96 17.43
CA CYS A 116 2.04 -14.25 16.22
C CYS A 116 3.44 -13.68 16.42
N GLN A 117 4.18 -14.27 17.36
CA GLN A 117 5.59 -13.99 17.51
C GLN A 117 6.23 -14.34 16.17
N LEU A 118 6.79 -13.33 15.51
CA LEU A 118 7.65 -13.53 14.36
C LEU A 118 8.74 -14.53 14.79
N PRO A 119 9.03 -15.58 14.00
CA PRO A 119 10.02 -16.57 14.37
C PRO A 119 11.33 -15.88 14.75
N THR A 120 11.85 -16.18 15.96
CA THR A 120 13.10 -15.65 16.51
C THR A 120 14.36 -16.10 15.74
N ALA A 121 14.20 -16.68 14.55
CA ALA A 121 15.22 -17.27 13.70
C ALA A 121 16.16 -16.24 13.02
N TYR A 122 16.15 -14.97 13.42
CA TYR A 122 16.94 -13.92 12.77
C TYR A 122 18.44 -13.95 13.10
N ASN A 123 18.89 -14.76 14.06
CA ASN A 123 20.29 -14.74 14.53
C ASN A 123 21.24 -15.72 13.81
N SER A 124 20.83 -16.32 12.69
CA SER A 124 21.74 -17.19 11.93
C SER A 124 22.73 -16.34 11.13
N PRO A 125 24.06 -16.47 11.36
CA PRO A 125 25.08 -15.61 10.74
C PRO A 125 25.19 -15.79 9.22
N ASP A 126 24.66 -16.88 8.69
CA ASP A 126 24.65 -17.23 7.26
C ASP A 126 23.40 -16.75 6.52
N GLY A 127 22.43 -16.14 7.22
CA GLY A 127 21.17 -15.68 6.63
C GLY A 127 20.23 -16.80 6.15
N SER A 128 20.61 -18.07 6.29
CA SER A 128 19.82 -19.22 5.81
C SER A 128 18.47 -19.32 6.52
N GLY A 129 18.45 -19.07 7.83
CA GLY A 129 17.23 -19.02 8.64
C GLY A 129 16.23 -17.95 8.18
N ARG A 130 16.70 -16.81 7.69
CA ARG A 130 15.83 -15.74 7.17
C ARG A 130 15.20 -16.12 5.83
N ILE A 131 15.96 -16.81 4.97
CA ILE A 131 15.46 -17.30 3.68
C ILE A 131 14.37 -18.34 3.91
N GLU A 132 14.59 -19.29 4.82
CA GLU A 132 13.60 -20.33 5.11
C GLU A 132 12.34 -19.74 5.77
N ALA A 133 12.50 -18.80 6.70
CA ALA A 133 11.37 -18.08 7.29
C ALA A 133 10.56 -17.29 6.23
N ALA A 134 11.24 -16.65 5.28
CA ALA A 134 10.59 -15.95 4.17
C ALA A 134 9.82 -16.90 3.25
N ARG A 135 10.39 -18.09 2.97
CA ARG A 135 9.72 -19.15 2.19
C ARG A 135 8.49 -19.70 2.90
N GLU A 136 8.60 -19.97 4.21
CA GLU A 136 7.48 -20.46 5.02
C GLU A 136 6.34 -19.44 5.04
N LEU A 137 6.65 -18.17 5.30
CA LEU A 137 5.66 -17.09 5.28
C LEU A 137 4.98 -16.99 3.91
N THR A 138 5.76 -17.07 2.83
CA THR A 138 5.22 -17.05 1.45
C THR A 138 4.30 -18.24 1.23
N ARG A 139 4.70 -19.45 1.65
CA ARG A 139 3.87 -20.66 1.52
C ARG A 139 2.57 -20.55 2.29
N GLU A 140 2.60 -20.07 3.54
CA GLU A 140 1.40 -19.86 4.38
C GLU A 140 0.41 -18.92 3.68
N LEU A 141 0.88 -17.75 3.23
CA LEU A 141 0.00 -16.73 2.66
C LEU A 141 -0.61 -17.16 1.32
N PHE A 142 0.14 -17.85 0.47
CA PHE A 142 -0.35 -18.30 -0.84
C PHE A 142 -1.18 -19.58 -0.77
N SER A 143 -0.91 -20.49 0.17
CA SER A 143 -1.80 -21.63 0.41
C SER A 143 -3.20 -21.18 0.82
N ALA A 144 -3.31 -20.09 1.59
CA ALA A 144 -4.61 -19.50 1.92
C ALA A 144 -5.34 -18.92 0.69
N LEU A 145 -4.61 -18.38 -0.30
CA LEU A 145 -5.19 -17.83 -1.54
C LEU A 145 -5.72 -18.93 -2.46
N GLU A 146 -5.06 -20.09 -2.52
CA GLU A 146 -5.49 -21.21 -3.37
C GLU A 146 -6.76 -21.89 -2.82
N ASN A 147 -6.96 -21.83 -1.50
CA ASN A 147 -8.05 -22.52 -0.80
C ASN A 147 -9.32 -21.66 -0.62
N THR A 148 -9.47 -20.52 -1.30
CA THR A 148 -10.62 -19.59 -1.11
C THR A 148 -11.93 -20.03 -1.77
N SER A 149 -12.14 -21.31 -2.03
CA SER A 149 -13.36 -21.82 -2.70
C SER A 149 -14.62 -21.78 -1.82
N LYS A 150 -14.48 -21.52 -0.52
CA LYS A 150 -15.61 -21.47 0.43
C LYS A 150 -16.41 -20.17 0.30
N PRO A 151 -17.75 -20.22 0.41
CA PRO A 151 -18.56 -19.02 0.49
C PRO A 151 -18.14 -18.19 1.71
N ARG A 152 -18.06 -16.88 1.51
CA ARG A 152 -17.53 -15.95 2.51
C ARG A 152 -18.62 -15.51 3.48
N ASP A 153 -18.31 -15.55 4.77
CA ASP A 153 -19.18 -15.00 5.81
C ASP A 153 -19.05 -13.47 5.83
N ALA A 154 -20.17 -12.77 5.71
CA ALA A 154 -20.23 -11.30 5.78
C ALA A 154 -19.63 -10.76 7.09
N GLN A 155 -19.72 -11.52 8.19
CA GLN A 155 -19.12 -11.15 9.46
C GLN A 155 -17.58 -11.19 9.40
N GLU A 156 -17.00 -12.21 8.76
CA GLU A 156 -15.55 -12.32 8.57
C GLU A 156 -15.03 -11.23 7.62
N GLU A 157 -15.78 -10.94 6.56
CA GLU A 157 -15.45 -9.83 5.65
C GLU A 157 -15.43 -8.48 6.38
N GLY A 158 -16.44 -8.21 7.21
CA GLY A 158 -16.49 -7.00 8.03
C GLY A 158 -15.29 -6.88 8.98
N ARG A 159 -14.89 -7.98 9.63
CA ARG A 159 -13.71 -8.01 10.50
C ARG A 159 -12.41 -7.81 9.74
N ALA A 160 -12.25 -8.45 8.58
CA ALA A 160 -11.07 -8.28 7.73
C ALA A 160 -10.93 -6.81 7.30
N ALA A 161 -12.03 -6.17 6.91
CA ALA A 161 -12.03 -4.74 6.55
C ALA A 161 -11.56 -3.83 7.69
N VAL A 162 -11.98 -4.10 8.94
CA VAL A 162 -11.52 -3.35 10.13
C VAL A 162 -10.01 -3.51 10.33
N PHE A 163 -9.47 -4.73 10.21
CA PHE A 163 -8.03 -4.95 10.31
C PHE A 163 -7.25 -4.27 9.19
N GLN A 164 -7.76 -4.34 7.96
CA GLN A 164 -7.15 -3.66 6.81
C GLN A 164 -7.10 -2.15 7.03
N GLN A 165 -8.18 -1.52 7.50
CA GLN A 165 -8.21 -0.09 7.78
C GLN A 165 -7.21 0.30 8.87
N ARG A 166 -7.19 -0.44 10.00
CA ARG A 166 -6.23 -0.18 11.08
C ARG A 166 -4.78 -0.38 10.63
N GLY A 167 -4.52 -1.35 9.75
CA GLY A 167 -3.20 -1.56 9.17
C GLY A 167 -2.74 -0.36 8.33
N VAL A 168 -3.66 0.28 7.60
CA VAL A 168 -3.38 1.52 6.87
C VAL A 168 -3.08 2.68 7.82
N GLU A 169 -3.86 2.82 8.90
CA GLU A 169 -3.64 3.84 9.94
C GLU A 169 -2.28 3.66 10.62
N ALA A 170 -1.93 2.44 11.02
CA ALA A 170 -0.62 2.11 11.60
C ALA A 170 0.52 2.39 10.62
N SER A 171 0.37 2.03 9.33
CA SER A 171 1.38 2.34 8.32
C SER A 171 1.56 3.85 8.09
N ARG A 172 0.53 4.67 8.30
CA ARG A 172 0.63 6.13 8.21
C ARG A 172 1.31 6.73 9.44
N ALA A 173 1.18 6.10 10.58
CA ALA A 173 1.88 6.44 11.82
C ALA A 173 3.32 5.87 11.88
N GLU A 174 3.81 5.29 10.78
CA GLU A 174 5.13 4.66 10.66
C GLU A 174 5.37 3.47 11.62
N ASP A 175 4.30 2.94 12.23
CA ASP A 175 4.35 1.69 13.00
C ASP A 175 4.20 0.49 12.04
N PHE A 176 5.29 0.20 11.31
CA PHE A 176 5.30 -0.83 10.27
C PHE A 176 5.13 -2.25 10.83
N THR A 177 5.57 -2.48 12.08
CA THR A 177 5.40 -3.78 12.75
C THR A 177 3.92 -4.03 13.04
N ALA A 178 3.23 -3.08 13.69
CA ALA A 178 1.80 -3.21 13.93
C ALA A 178 1.01 -3.28 12.63
N ALA A 179 1.37 -2.47 11.62
CA ALA A 179 0.74 -2.53 10.31
C ALA A 179 0.87 -3.92 9.66
N CYS A 180 2.06 -4.52 9.70
CA CYS A 180 2.30 -5.86 9.16
C CYS A 180 1.41 -6.91 9.86
N GLU A 181 1.31 -6.88 11.19
CA GLU A 181 0.45 -7.79 11.93
C GLU A 181 -1.04 -7.63 11.59
N LEU A 182 -1.50 -6.39 11.44
CA LEU A 182 -2.89 -6.09 11.10
C LEU A 182 -3.22 -6.58 9.69
N PHE A 183 -2.32 -6.42 8.72
CA PHE A 183 -2.50 -6.98 7.38
C PHE A 183 -2.46 -8.51 7.37
N LEU A 184 -1.61 -9.15 8.19
CA LEU A 184 -1.63 -10.61 8.36
C LEU A 184 -2.96 -11.10 8.94
N LYS A 185 -3.49 -10.43 9.97
CA LYS A 185 -4.81 -10.72 10.55
C LYS A 185 -5.92 -10.56 9.52
N SER A 186 -5.88 -9.49 8.71
CA SER A 186 -6.82 -9.29 7.60
C SER A 186 -6.75 -10.42 6.57
N HIS A 187 -5.54 -10.81 6.14
CA HIS A 187 -5.33 -11.85 5.14
C HIS A 187 -5.81 -13.23 5.62
N ARG A 188 -5.59 -13.56 6.89
CA ARG A 188 -6.05 -14.84 7.46
C ARG A 188 -7.57 -14.97 7.52
N LEU A 189 -8.27 -13.87 7.73
CA LEU A 189 -9.74 -13.85 7.67
C LEU A 189 -10.24 -13.84 6.23
N LEU A 190 -9.56 -13.08 5.36
CA LEU A 190 -9.99 -12.91 3.99
C LEU A 190 -8.76 -12.85 3.06
N PRO A 191 -8.30 -14.00 2.55
CA PRO A 191 -7.11 -14.05 1.73
C PRO A 191 -7.29 -13.23 0.45
N ARG A 192 -6.43 -12.24 0.25
CA ARG A 192 -6.45 -11.34 -0.91
C ARG A 192 -5.02 -10.99 -1.33
N VAL A 193 -4.77 -10.92 -2.64
CA VAL A 193 -3.47 -10.50 -3.19
C VAL A 193 -3.09 -9.11 -2.68
N ALA A 194 -4.06 -8.19 -2.61
CA ALA A 194 -3.85 -6.85 -2.05
C ALA A 194 -3.32 -6.85 -0.60
N SER A 195 -3.76 -7.78 0.26
CA SER A 195 -3.26 -7.90 1.63
C SER A 195 -1.82 -8.44 1.65
N VAL A 196 -1.49 -9.39 0.77
CA VAL A 196 -0.10 -9.87 0.59
C VAL A 196 0.84 -8.75 0.13
N LEU A 197 0.41 -7.92 -0.82
CA LEU A 197 1.16 -6.73 -1.25
C LEU A 197 1.38 -5.73 -0.11
N ALA A 198 0.37 -5.52 0.74
CA ALA A 198 0.50 -4.66 1.92
C ALA A 198 1.52 -5.22 2.92
N ILE A 199 1.49 -6.54 3.18
CA ILE A 199 2.46 -7.24 4.04
C ILE A 199 3.88 -7.09 3.46
N ALA A 200 4.06 -7.35 2.16
CA ALA A 200 5.34 -7.21 1.47
C ALA A 200 5.91 -5.79 1.56
N ASN A 201 5.05 -4.77 1.39
CA ASN A 201 5.45 -3.36 1.58
C ASN A 201 5.91 -3.07 3.01
N MET A 202 5.20 -3.58 4.03
CA MET A 202 5.63 -3.36 5.42
C MET A 202 6.96 -4.06 5.71
N ARG A 203 7.16 -5.27 5.19
CA ARG A 203 8.46 -5.98 5.29
C ARG A 203 9.60 -5.17 4.69
N LEU A 204 9.38 -4.60 3.51
CA LEU A 204 10.38 -3.74 2.86
C LEU A 204 10.71 -2.50 3.71
N LYS A 205 9.69 -1.84 4.27
CA LYS A 205 9.87 -0.66 5.15
C LYS A 205 10.58 -0.99 6.46
N MET A 206 10.44 -2.21 6.98
CA MET A 206 11.17 -2.70 8.16
C MET A 206 12.61 -3.13 7.84
N GLY A 207 13.08 -3.02 6.59
CA GLY A 207 14.40 -3.47 6.16
C GLY A 207 14.50 -4.99 5.95
N ASP A 208 13.37 -5.71 5.97
CA ASP A 208 13.33 -7.15 5.71
C ASP A 208 13.17 -7.45 4.22
N ALA A 209 14.19 -7.05 3.45
CA ALA A 209 14.18 -7.12 2.00
C ALA A 209 14.07 -8.57 1.46
N ILE A 210 14.55 -9.57 2.21
CA ILE A 210 14.45 -11.01 1.86
C ILE A 210 12.97 -11.42 1.80
N ALA A 211 12.22 -11.18 2.87
CA ALA A 211 10.81 -11.53 2.94
C ALA A 211 9.98 -10.70 1.94
N ALA A 212 10.29 -9.42 1.79
CA ALA A 212 9.63 -8.57 0.81
C ALA A 212 9.83 -9.09 -0.63
N ALA A 213 11.06 -9.41 -1.01
CA ALA A 213 11.39 -9.94 -2.33
C ALA A 213 10.67 -11.27 -2.60
N ALA A 214 10.66 -12.19 -1.63
CA ALA A 214 9.96 -13.47 -1.74
C ALA A 214 8.46 -13.26 -2.03
N LEU A 215 7.80 -12.38 -1.27
CA LEU A 215 6.38 -12.10 -1.42
C LEU A 215 6.07 -11.39 -2.75
N PHE A 216 6.85 -10.39 -3.17
CA PHE A 216 6.64 -9.73 -4.45
C PHE A 216 6.85 -10.68 -5.65
N ALA A 217 7.88 -11.53 -5.59
CA ALA A 217 8.10 -12.55 -6.62
C ALA A 217 6.92 -13.53 -6.71
N ALA A 218 6.39 -13.97 -5.58
CA ALA A 218 5.22 -14.84 -5.53
C ALA A 218 3.95 -14.15 -6.07
N VAL A 219 3.70 -12.88 -5.73
CA VAL A 219 2.56 -12.12 -6.28
C VAL A 219 2.67 -11.98 -7.80
N ALA A 220 3.87 -11.69 -8.32
CA ALA A 220 4.12 -11.53 -9.75
C ALA A 220 3.82 -12.81 -10.58
N GLN A 221 3.95 -13.98 -9.95
CA GLN A 221 3.70 -15.29 -10.57
C GLN A 221 2.30 -15.86 -10.26
N CYS A 222 1.58 -15.29 -9.29
CA CYS A 222 0.30 -15.81 -8.85
C CYS A 222 -0.82 -15.55 -9.88
N ARG A 223 -1.56 -16.61 -10.23
CA ARG A 223 -2.66 -16.56 -11.19
C ARG A 223 -3.86 -15.73 -10.71
N ALA A 224 -4.04 -15.61 -9.40
CA ALA A 224 -5.12 -14.81 -8.82
C ALA A 224 -4.84 -13.30 -8.87
N SER A 225 -3.60 -12.90 -9.18
CA SER A 225 -3.20 -11.49 -9.24
C SER A 225 -3.66 -10.83 -10.54
N THR A 226 -4.21 -9.63 -10.42
CA THR A 226 -4.50 -8.78 -11.59
C THR A 226 -3.20 -8.31 -12.26
N GLU A 227 -3.30 -7.81 -13.50
CA GLU A 227 -2.13 -7.27 -14.23
C GLU A 227 -1.48 -6.10 -13.49
N ILE A 228 -2.30 -5.17 -12.98
CA ILE A 228 -1.84 -4.00 -12.21
C ILE A 228 -1.07 -4.46 -10.95
N GLU A 229 -1.57 -5.48 -10.24
CA GLU A 229 -0.90 -6.03 -9.06
C GLU A 229 0.43 -6.71 -9.43
N ARG A 230 0.47 -7.46 -10.54
CA ARG A 230 1.70 -8.09 -11.04
C ARG A 230 2.75 -7.04 -11.42
N GLU A 231 2.39 -6.00 -12.16
CA GLU A 231 3.29 -4.90 -12.51
C GLU A 231 3.79 -4.14 -11.26
N SER A 232 2.90 -3.87 -10.31
CA SER A 232 3.26 -3.23 -9.05
C SER A 232 4.24 -4.09 -8.24
N ALA A 233 4.01 -5.41 -8.19
CA ALA A 233 4.90 -6.36 -7.54
C ALA A 233 6.28 -6.42 -8.22
N GLN A 234 6.32 -6.46 -9.56
CA GLN A 234 7.57 -6.49 -10.31
C GLN A 234 8.43 -5.24 -10.06
N ARG A 235 7.84 -4.04 -10.09
CA ARG A 235 8.56 -2.80 -9.79
C ARG A 235 9.12 -2.80 -8.36
N ARG A 236 8.34 -3.25 -7.38
CA ARG A 236 8.79 -3.30 -5.98
C ARG A 236 9.78 -4.43 -5.69
N LEU A 237 9.72 -5.52 -6.44
CA LEU A 237 10.73 -6.58 -6.39
C LEU A 237 12.11 -6.03 -6.76
N GLN A 238 12.19 -5.12 -7.73
CA GLN A 238 13.44 -4.46 -8.09
C GLN A 238 13.99 -3.63 -6.92
N LEU A 239 13.15 -2.83 -6.26
CA LEU A 239 13.55 -2.07 -5.07
C LEU A 239 14.03 -2.98 -3.93
N ALA A 240 13.36 -4.12 -3.70
CA ALA A 240 13.78 -5.09 -2.70
C ALA A 240 15.14 -5.73 -3.05
N ARG A 241 15.40 -5.99 -4.33
CA ARG A 241 16.70 -6.51 -4.80
C ARG A 241 17.82 -5.51 -4.60
N GLU A 242 17.58 -4.24 -4.87
CA GLU A 242 18.55 -3.17 -4.62
C GLU A 242 18.92 -3.10 -3.13
N GLN A 243 17.93 -3.19 -2.23
CA GLN A 243 18.20 -3.26 -0.80
C GLN A 243 19.00 -4.51 -0.40
N LEU A 244 18.79 -5.66 -1.04
CA LEU A 244 19.56 -6.88 -0.77
C LEU A 244 21.02 -6.76 -1.19
N VAL A 245 21.31 -6.08 -2.30
CA VAL A 245 22.69 -5.79 -2.74
C VAL A 245 23.42 -4.94 -1.70
N HIS A 246 22.74 -3.94 -1.13
CA HIS A 246 23.32 -3.11 -0.05
C HIS A 246 23.60 -3.88 1.25
N LEU A 247 22.91 -5.01 1.48
CA LEU A 247 23.13 -5.88 2.64
C LEU A 247 24.23 -6.92 2.43
N GLU A 248 24.96 -6.86 1.30
CA GLU A 248 26.02 -7.81 0.92
C GLU A 248 25.57 -9.28 0.91
N LEU A 249 24.26 -9.52 0.80
CA LEU A 249 23.74 -10.88 0.67
C LEU A 249 24.10 -11.38 -0.74
N ASN A 250 24.97 -12.40 -0.77
CA ASN A 250 25.45 -13.05 -2.00
C ASN A 250 24.30 -13.32 -2.98
N GLU A 251 24.56 -13.15 -4.29
CA GLU A 251 23.60 -13.46 -5.37
C GLU A 251 22.96 -14.85 -5.24
N SER A 252 23.66 -15.81 -4.64
CA SER A 252 23.15 -17.15 -4.35
C SER A 252 21.86 -17.14 -3.53
N ALA A 253 21.71 -16.19 -2.59
CA ALA A 253 20.48 -16.02 -1.82
C ALA A 253 19.32 -15.53 -2.71
N LEU A 254 19.59 -14.65 -3.67
CA LEU A 254 18.61 -14.19 -4.64
C LEU A 254 18.16 -15.32 -5.57
N GLN A 255 19.08 -16.19 -6.01
CA GLN A 255 18.75 -17.36 -6.82
C GLN A 255 17.87 -18.37 -6.06
N LEU A 256 18.13 -18.56 -4.76
CA LEU A 256 17.29 -19.40 -3.90
C LEU A 256 15.87 -18.83 -3.73
N LEU A 257 15.72 -17.50 -3.66
CA LEU A 257 14.41 -16.87 -3.62
C LEU A 257 13.69 -16.88 -4.98
N ALA A 258 14.45 -16.85 -6.08
CA ALA A 258 13.91 -16.89 -7.45
C ALA A 258 13.47 -18.29 -7.88
N THR A 259 13.88 -19.34 -7.17
CA THR A 259 13.43 -20.70 -7.45
C THR A 259 11.92 -20.74 -7.21
N PRO A 260 11.09 -20.93 -8.25
CA PRO A 260 9.65 -20.99 -8.06
C PRO A 260 9.37 -22.05 -7.01
N LEU A 261 8.55 -21.71 -6.02
CA LEU A 261 7.95 -22.71 -5.14
C LEU A 261 7.21 -23.65 -6.09
N ALA A 262 7.86 -24.75 -6.47
CA ALA A 262 7.22 -25.85 -7.14
C ALA A 262 6.23 -26.38 -6.12
N VAL A 263 5.03 -25.77 -6.11
CA VAL A 263 3.86 -26.33 -5.45
C VAL A 263 3.71 -27.66 -6.16
N THR A 264 4.23 -28.69 -5.51
CA THR A 264 4.10 -30.07 -5.94
C THR A 264 2.61 -30.31 -5.83
N THR A 265 1.90 -30.07 -6.92
CA THR A 265 0.55 -30.57 -7.13
C THR A 265 0.71 -32.09 -7.25
N ALA A 266 0.94 -32.74 -6.12
CA ALA A 266 0.82 -34.17 -6.00
C ALA A 266 -0.62 -34.48 -6.41
N GLY A 267 -0.75 -35.15 -7.55
CA GLY A 267 -2.02 -35.38 -8.23
C GLY A 267 -3.05 -35.98 -7.26
N ALA A 268 -4.21 -35.34 -7.22
CA ALA A 268 -5.46 -35.97 -6.82
C ALA A 268 -6.08 -36.68 -8.02
#